data_AF-A0A7C1QSP5-F1
#
_entry.id   AF-A0A7C1QSP5-F1
#
_cell.length_a   1.000
_cell.length_b   1.000
_cell.length_c   1.000
_cell.angle_alpha   90.00
_cell.angle_beta   90.00
_cell.angle_gamma   90.00
#
_symmetry.space_group_name_H-M   'P 1'
#
loop_
_entity.id
_entity.type
_entity.pdbx_description
1 polymer ?
#
loop_
_entity_poly.entity_id
_entity_poly.type
_entity_poly.pdbx_seq_one_letter_code
_entity_poly.pdbx_strand_id
1 'polypeptide(L)'
;MTEKLPHGEISRLAHHSGYSQQFISKCVSEKVQVKDRRKPYWNSPKFKKLLAFSGTKENLWRYGTPEEITAGIIAAGKKGN
;
A
#
# COMPACT_ATOMS: atom_id res chain seq x y z
N MET A 1 17.53 3.80 7.67
CA MET A 1 17.52 2.62 6.78
C MET A 1 16.14 2.60 6.14
N THR A 2 16.04 2.96 4.86
CA THR A 2 14.75 2.99 4.17
C THR A 2 14.36 1.57 3.81
N GLU A 3 13.45 0.97 4.57
CA GLU A 3 12.86 -0.31 4.23
C GLU A 3 12.07 -0.12 2.93
N LYS A 4 12.68 -0.48 1.81
CA LYS A 4 12.00 -0.52 0.51
C LYS A 4 11.16 -1.79 0.48
N LEU A 5 9.95 -1.70 -0.07
CA LEU A 5 9.14 -2.89 -0.33
C LEU A 5 9.98 -3.98 -1.03
N PRO A 6 9.77 -5.26 -0.70
CA PRO A 6 10.46 -6.36 -1.36
C PRO A 6 10.32 -6.28 -2.88
N HIS A 7 11.34 -6.75 -3.60
CA HIS A 7 11.40 -6.64 -5.05
C HIS A 7 10.17 -7.30 -5.69
N GLY A 8 9.43 -6.54 -6.49
CA GLY A 8 8.22 -7.01 -7.18
C GLY A 8 6.89 -6.82 -6.43
N GLU A 9 6.88 -6.38 -5.16
CA GLU A 9 5.60 -6.21 -4.44
C GLU A 9 4.73 -5.07 -4.98
N ILE A 10 5.34 -3.99 -5.46
CA ILE A 10 4.60 -2.91 -6.13
C ILE A 10 3.85 -3.48 -7.35
N SER A 11 4.48 -4.38 -8.11
CA SER A 11 3.88 -5.02 -9.27
C SER A 11 2.75 -5.98 -8.89
N ARG A 12 2.92 -6.76 -7.82
CA ARG A 12 1.89 -7.67 -7.31
C ARG A 12 0.67 -6.90 -6.79
N LEU A 13 0.89 -5.90 -5.94
CA LEU A 13 -0.17 -5.03 -5.43
C LEU A 13 -0.92 -4.33 -6.56
N ALA A 14 -0.21 -3.81 -7.57
CA ALA A 14 -0.83 -3.20 -8.73
C ALA A 14 -1.69 -4.20 -9.53
N HIS A 15 -1.17 -5.39 -9.81
CA HIS A 15 -1.87 -6.44 -10.55
C HIS A 15 -3.17 -6.86 -9.85
N HIS A 16 -3.13 -7.11 -8.54
CA HIS A 16 -4.27 -7.60 -7.78
C HIS A 16 -5.30 -6.51 -7.42
N SER A 17 -4.86 -5.28 -7.19
CA SER A 17 -5.77 -4.17 -6.87
C SER A 17 -6.39 -3.49 -8.09
N GLY A 18 -5.75 -3.59 -9.27
CA GLY A 18 -6.14 -2.86 -10.46
C GLY A 18 -5.75 -1.37 -10.44
N TYR A 19 -4.84 -0.97 -9.54
CA TYR A 19 -4.15 0.30 -9.56
C TYR A 19 -2.86 0.23 -10.37
N SER A 20 -2.36 1.39 -10.83
CA SER A 20 -1.07 1.44 -11.50
C SER A 20 0.08 1.26 -10.51
N GLN A 21 1.22 0.73 -10.96
CA GLN A 21 2.44 0.64 -10.16
C GLN A 21 2.89 2.01 -9.66
N GLN A 22 2.69 3.07 -10.46
CA GLN A 22 2.99 4.44 -10.06
C GLN A 22 2.12 4.89 -8.87
N PHE A 23 0.84 4.51 -8.86
CA PHE A 23 -0.04 4.83 -7.74
C PHE A 23 0.41 4.12 -6.46
N ILE A 24 0.68 2.81 -6.53
CA ILE A 24 1.17 2.04 -5.38
C ILE A 24 2.52 2.58 -4.90
N SER A 25 3.46 2.83 -5.82
CA SER A 25 4.75 3.43 -5.52
C SER A 25 4.60 4.80 -4.86
N LYS A 26 3.63 5.62 -5.29
CA LYS A 26 3.32 6.90 -4.67
C LYS A 26 2.83 6.72 -3.22
N CYS A 27 2.03 5.70 -2.93
CA CYS A 27 1.57 5.42 -1.56
C CYS A 27 2.69 5.02 -0.60
N VAL A 28 3.74 4.34 -1.10
CA VAL A 28 4.87 3.86 -0.28
C VAL A 28 6.15 4.70 -0.43
N SER A 29 6.11 5.82 -1.14
CA SER A 29 7.28 6.69 -1.34
C SER A 29 7.43 7.70 -0.20
N GLU A 30 8.65 7.87 0.31
CA GLU A 30 9.04 8.87 1.34
C GLU A 30 8.66 10.30 0.96
N LYS A 31 8.63 10.63 -0.34
CA LYS A 31 8.42 12.00 -0.82
C LYS A 31 6.95 12.41 -0.93
N VAL A 32 6.01 11.52 -0.59
CA VAL A 32 4.58 11.77 -0.81
C VAL A 32 3.92 12.21 0.48
N GLN A 33 3.41 13.45 0.48
CA GLN A 33 2.65 14.01 1.60
C GLN A 33 1.31 13.26 1.76
N VAL A 34 0.95 12.93 3.02
CA VAL A 34 -0.31 12.26 3.40
C VAL A 34 -1.55 12.95 2.81
N LYS A 35 -1.47 14.26 2.55
CA LYS A 35 -2.55 15.05 1.90
C LYS A 35 -2.94 14.54 0.50
N ASP A 36 -2.00 13.98 -0.28
CA ASP A 36 -2.30 13.40 -1.59
C ASP A 36 -3.08 12.08 -1.47
N ARG A 37 -2.99 11.42 -0.32
CA ARG A 37 -3.67 10.15 -0.02
C ARG A 37 -5.09 10.36 0.49
N ARG A 38 -5.49 11.59 0.83
CA ARG A 38 -6.83 11.95 1.31
C ARG A 38 -7.89 12.13 0.20
N LYS A 39 -7.62 11.68 -1.03
CA LYS A 39 -8.65 11.65 -2.08
C LYS A 39 -9.66 10.52 -1.85
N PRO A 40 -10.94 10.65 -2.26
CA PRO A 40 -12.04 9.73 -1.93
C PRO A 40 -11.98 8.34 -2.58
N TYR A 41 -10.79 7.83 -2.94
CA TYR A 41 -10.62 6.54 -3.60
C TYR A 41 -10.72 5.34 -2.64
N TRP A 42 -10.79 5.57 -1.32
CA TRP A 42 -10.90 4.50 -0.32
C TRP A 42 -12.20 3.69 -0.41
N ASN A 43 -13.29 4.30 -0.89
CA ASN A 43 -14.54 3.56 -1.08
C ASN A 43 -14.56 2.78 -2.42
N SER A 44 -13.48 2.83 -3.19
CA SER A 44 -13.42 2.13 -4.48
C SER A 44 -13.25 0.61 -4.30
N PRO A 45 -13.83 -0.20 -5.21
CA PRO A 45 -13.59 -1.64 -5.22
C PRO A 45 -12.11 -2.02 -5.36
N LYS A 46 -11.33 -1.19 -6.07
CA LYS A 46 -9.88 -1.37 -6.25
C LYS A 46 -9.14 -1.26 -4.93
N PHE A 47 -9.52 -0.30 -4.09
CA PHE A 47 -8.93 -0.13 -2.77
C PHE A 47 -9.29 -1.27 -1.83
N LYS A 48 -10.53 -1.75 -1.85
CA LYS A 48 -10.92 -2.96 -1.09
C LYS A 48 -10.08 -4.18 -1.50
N LYS A 49 -9.82 -4.37 -2.81
CA LYS A 49 -8.91 -5.42 -3.31
C LYS A 49 -7.47 -5.23 -2.84
N LEU A 50 -6.97 -3.99 -2.86
CA LEU A 50 -5.64 -3.66 -2.35
C LEU A 50 -5.49 -4.04 -0.87
N LEU A 51 -6.48 -3.69 -0.03
CA LEU A 51 -6.48 -4.03 1.39
C LEU A 51 -6.53 -5.54 1.62
N ALA A 52 -7.42 -6.23 0.90
CA ALA A 52 -7.54 -7.69 1.00
C ALA A 52 -6.23 -8.40 0.61
N PHE A 53 -5.60 -7.98 -0.49
CA PHE A 53 -4.38 -8.60 -0.98
C PHE A 53 -3.14 -8.24 -0.13
N SER A 54 -3.03 -6.99 0.30
CA SER A 54 -1.93 -6.57 1.18
C SER A 54 -2.07 -7.10 2.60
N GLY A 55 -3.25 -7.58 3.02
CA GLY A 55 -3.51 -8.03 4.39
C GLY A 55 -3.40 -6.91 5.42
N THR A 56 -3.55 -5.66 5.01
CA THR A 56 -3.39 -4.48 5.86
C THR A 56 -4.71 -3.78 6.15
N LYS A 57 -4.71 -2.92 7.18
CA LYS A 57 -5.89 -2.13 7.55
C LYS A 57 -6.01 -0.87 6.70
N GLU A 58 -7.24 -0.48 6.42
CA GLU A 58 -7.56 0.76 5.71
C GLU A 58 -6.88 2.00 6.32
N ASN A 59 -6.93 2.13 7.65
CA ASN A 59 -6.37 3.27 8.36
C ASN A 59 -4.88 3.44 8.12
N LEU A 60 -4.15 2.34 7.89
CA LEU A 60 -2.72 2.35 7.60
C LEU A 60 -2.43 3.09 6.29
N TRP A 61 -3.21 2.83 5.24
CA TRP A 61 -3.04 3.51 3.95
C TRP A 61 -3.52 4.96 3.96
N ARG A 62 -4.52 5.27 4.79
CA ARG A 62 -5.11 6.62 4.89
C ARG A 62 -4.26 7.59 5.71
N TYR A 63 -3.68 7.11 6.82
CA TYR A 63 -3.03 7.96 7.81
C TYR A 63 -1.60 7.56 8.11
N GLY A 64 -1.20 6.33 7.76
CA GLY A 64 0.14 5.82 8.07
C GLY A 64 1.22 6.44 7.22
N THR A 65 2.44 6.49 7.78
CA THR A 65 3.63 6.88 7.04
C THR A 65 3.97 5.83 5.96
N PRO A 66 4.75 6.20 4.92
CA PRO A 66 5.27 5.23 3.97
C PRO A 66 5.94 4.01 4.64
N GLU A 67 6.65 4.22 5.76
CA GLU A 67 7.32 3.16 6.51
C GLU A 67 6.31 2.25 7.20
N GLU A 68 5.28 2.81 7.84
CA GLU A 68 4.22 2.04 8.48
C GLU A 68 3.44 1.18 7.47
N ILE A 69 3.15 1.72 6.28
CA ILE A 69 2.50 0.98 5.20
C ILE A 69 3.40 -0.18 4.75
N THR A 70 4.69 0.08 4.54
CA THR A 70 5.65 -0.94 4.10
C THR A 70 5.82 -2.03 5.15
N ALA A 71 6.01 -1.65 6.41
CA ALA A 71 6.10 -2.57 7.54
C ALA A 71 4.82 -3.40 7.70
N GLY A 72 3.64 -2.78 7.53
CA GLY A 72 2.36 -3.48 7.57
C GLY A 72 2.21 -4.51 6.45
N ILE A 73 2.60 -4.17 5.22
CA ILE A 73 2.58 -5.11 4.09
C ILE A 73 3.53 -6.29 4.35
N ILE A 74 4.74 -6.02 4.85
CA ILE A 74 5.74 -7.06 5.16
C ILE A 74 5.25 -7.96 6.30
N ALA A 75 4.69 -7.37 7.36
CA ALA A 75 4.14 -8.11 8.51
C ALA A 75 2.93 -8.97 8.10
N ALA A 76 2.07 -8.46 7.22
CA ALA A 76 0.95 -9.22 6.68
C ALA A 76 1.40 -10.36 5.76
N GLY A 77 2.41 -10.13 4.91
CA GLY A 77 3.01 -11.15 4.05
C GLY A 77 3.66 -12.30 4.82
N LYS A 78 4.24 -12.03 6.00
CA LYS A 78 4.79 -13.06 6.90
C LYS A 78 3.72 -13.92 7.58
N LYS A 79 2.46 -13.50 7.61
CA LYS A 79 1.38 -14.22 8.30
C LYS A 79 0.71 -15.29 7.43
N GLY A 80 1.11 -15.39 6.15
CA GLY A 80 0.52 -16.28 5.15
C GLY A 80 1.41 -17.44 4.69
N ASN A 81 2.45 -17.81 5.44
CA ASN A 81 3.29 -18.97 5.17
C ASN A 81 3.31 -19.94 6.35
#